data_AF-A0A426Y2F0-F1
#
_entry.id   AF-A0A426Y2F0-F1
#
_cell.length_a   1.000
_cell.length_b   1.000
_cell.length_c   1.000
_cell.angle_alpha   90.00
_cell.angle_beta   90.00
_cell.angle_gamma   90.00
#
_symmetry.space_group_name_H-M   'P 1'
#
loop_
_entity.id
_entity.type
_entity.pdbx_description
1 polymer ?
#
loop_
_entity_poly.entity_id
_entity_poly.type
_entity_poly.pdbx_seq_one_letter_code
_entity_poly.pdbx_strand_id
1 'polypeptide(L)'
;MAERGGGDRGGFGRGFGRGRGERGRGRGDRGRGGRRGFGRRDEEEKWVPVTKLGRLVKEGKITSLEQIYLHSLPVKEHQIIDTLLGGGLKDEVMKIMPVQKQTRAGQRTRFKAFVVVGDTNGHVGLGVKCAKEVATAIRGAIILAKLSVIPVRRGYWGNKIGKPHTVPCKITGKCGSVTVRMVPAPRGAGIVAARVPKKVLQFAGIEDVFTSSRGSTKTLGNFVKVSVSRCTIYRSYVFNKRDRGRGGFCLLAIVGCAFDDVKC
;
A
#
# COMPACT_ATOMS: atom_id res chain seq x y z
N MET A 1 52.86 31.43 59.55
CA MET A 1 53.11 32.68 60.32
C MET A 1 52.12 33.71 59.79
N ALA A 2 50.95 33.86 60.43
CA ALA A 2 50.62 34.91 61.44
C ALA A 2 50.33 36.25 60.72
N GLU A 3 49.22 36.99 60.91
CA GLU A 3 48.29 37.19 62.03
C GLU A 3 46.92 37.80 61.60
N ARG A 4 45.90 37.60 62.46
CA ARG A 4 44.77 38.49 62.88
C ARG A 4 43.81 39.09 61.82
N GLY A 5 42.50 39.22 62.03
CA GLY A 5 41.62 38.99 63.18
C GLY A 5 40.27 39.70 62.99
N GLY A 6 39.20 39.10 63.51
CA GLY A 6 37.98 39.73 64.08
C GLY A 6 37.10 40.70 63.27
N GLY A 7 35.84 40.30 63.04
CA GLY A 7 34.76 41.22 62.65
C GLY A 7 33.41 40.54 62.47
N ASP A 8 32.70 40.29 63.59
CA ASP A 8 31.27 39.97 63.61
C ASP A 8 30.43 41.08 62.95
N ARG A 9 29.45 40.70 62.11
CA ARG A 9 28.04 41.18 62.10
C ARG A 9 27.36 40.93 60.74
N GLY A 10 26.27 40.16 60.80
CA GLY A 10 25.01 40.58 60.20
C GLY A 10 24.71 40.20 58.74
N GLY A 11 23.70 39.34 58.58
CA GLY A 11 22.53 39.69 57.79
C GLY A 11 22.58 39.46 56.28
N PHE A 12 21.89 38.40 55.84
CA PHE A 12 21.49 38.13 54.46
C PHE A 12 20.89 39.37 53.77
N GLY A 13 21.60 39.91 52.78
CA GLY A 13 21.12 40.97 51.89
C GLY A 13 20.89 40.47 50.47
N ARG A 14 19.64 40.16 50.12
CA ARG A 14 19.11 40.30 48.75
C ARG A 14 17.63 40.70 48.84
N GLY A 15 17.39 42.02 48.91
CA GLY A 15 16.10 42.58 48.56
C GLY A 15 16.08 42.94 47.08
N PHE A 16 14.98 42.65 46.38
CA PHE A 16 14.28 43.61 45.51
C PHE A 16 12.89 43.06 45.15
N GLY A 17 11.89 43.57 45.89
CA GLY A 17 10.49 43.83 45.53
C GLY A 17 9.70 42.89 44.61
N ARG A 18 8.60 42.33 45.15
CA ARG A 18 7.22 42.67 44.72
C ARG A 18 6.21 41.97 45.64
N GLY A 19 5.51 42.77 46.44
CA GLY A 19 4.31 42.33 47.14
C GLY A 19 3.15 42.11 46.17
N ARG A 20 2.44 41.00 46.35
CA ARG A 20 1.00 40.91 46.09
C ARG A 20 0.40 39.67 46.78
N GLY A 21 -0.19 39.91 47.94
CA GLY A 21 -1.42 39.27 48.41
C GLY A 21 -1.39 37.77 48.72
N GLU A 22 -1.21 37.46 50.00
CA GLU A 22 -1.77 36.27 50.64
C GLU A 22 -3.28 36.14 50.36
N ARG A 23 -3.72 34.93 49.98
CA ARG A 23 -5.04 34.39 50.34
C ARG A 23 -5.08 32.87 50.13
N GLY A 24 -5.20 32.15 51.25
CA GLY A 24 -6.08 30.98 51.34
C GLY A 24 -5.45 29.59 51.11
N ARG A 25 -4.98 28.97 52.20
CA ARG A 25 -4.92 27.50 52.32
C ARG A 25 -6.36 26.96 52.42
N GLY A 26 -6.76 26.11 51.48
CA GLY A 26 -8.00 25.35 51.52
C GLY A 26 -7.76 23.89 51.11
N ARG A 27 -7.72 23.00 52.11
CA ARG A 27 -7.81 21.54 51.94
C ARG A 27 -9.21 21.20 51.42
N GLY A 28 -9.28 20.46 50.32
CA GLY A 28 -10.51 19.96 49.72
C GLY A 28 -10.22 18.73 48.87
N ASP A 29 -9.98 17.61 49.54
CA ASP A 29 -9.95 16.28 48.95
C ASP A 29 -11.40 15.86 48.61
N ARG A 30 -11.62 15.39 47.38
CA ARG A 30 -12.74 14.58 46.82
C ARG A 30 -13.24 15.12 45.49
N GLY A 31 -12.87 14.44 44.42
CA GLY A 31 -13.47 14.68 43.11
C GLY A 31 -12.76 14.03 41.95
N ARG A 32 -12.40 12.75 42.07
CA ARG A 32 -11.95 11.90 40.97
C ARG A 32 -13.16 11.67 40.03
N GLY A 33 -13.48 12.68 39.22
CA GLY A 33 -14.67 12.73 38.38
C GLY A 33 -14.33 12.76 36.91
N GLY A 34 -14.30 11.58 36.29
CA GLY A 34 -14.50 11.43 34.86
C GLY A 34 -13.36 11.92 33.97
N ARG A 35 -12.34 11.07 33.82
CA ARG A 35 -11.66 10.90 32.53
C ARG A 35 -12.79 10.81 31.50
N ARG A 36 -13.06 11.89 30.75
CA ARG A 36 -13.99 11.85 29.62
C ARG A 36 -13.51 10.67 28.81
N GLY A 37 -14.30 9.60 28.84
CA GLY A 37 -13.99 8.40 28.10
C GLY A 37 -13.67 8.89 26.71
N PHE A 38 -12.48 8.54 26.22
CA PHE A 38 -12.27 8.44 24.81
C PHE A 38 -13.25 7.35 24.39
N GLY A 39 -14.51 7.78 24.21
CA GLY A 39 -15.59 6.95 23.74
C GLY A 39 -15.03 6.38 22.47
N ARG A 40 -14.81 5.07 22.52
CA ARG A 40 -14.43 4.25 21.40
C ARG A 40 -15.47 4.53 20.32
N ARG A 41 -15.15 5.48 19.43
CA ARG A 41 -15.95 5.79 18.26
C ARG A 41 -15.65 4.68 17.26
N ASP A 42 -16.04 3.48 17.65
CA ASP A 42 -16.24 2.34 16.77
C ASP A 42 -17.70 2.39 16.26
N GLU A 43 -18.26 3.60 16.10
CA GLU A 43 -19.24 3.79 15.05
C GLU A 43 -18.44 3.59 13.76
N GLU A 44 -18.66 2.46 13.08
CA GLU A 44 -18.18 2.24 11.72
C GLU A 44 -18.34 3.54 10.94
N GLU A 45 -17.23 4.23 10.65
CA GLU A 45 -17.26 5.49 9.93
C GLU A 45 -17.87 5.22 8.56
N LYS A 46 -19.17 5.47 8.46
CA LYS A 46 -19.97 5.27 7.26
C LYS A 46 -19.31 6.07 6.14
N TRP A 47 -18.71 5.36 5.17
CA TRP A 47 -17.91 5.99 4.12
C TRP A 47 -18.71 7.10 3.41
N VAL A 48 -18.18 8.33 3.47
CA VAL A 48 -18.70 9.48 2.74
C VAL A 48 -17.78 9.72 1.54
N PRO A 49 -18.24 9.46 0.30
CA PRO A 49 -17.40 9.59 -0.88
C PRO A 49 -17.13 11.07 -1.19
N VAL A 50 -15.87 11.38 -1.43
CA VAL A 50 -15.44 12.75 -1.79
C VAL A 50 -15.43 12.91 -3.31
N THR A 51 -15.06 11.85 -4.01
CA THR A 51 -14.97 11.82 -5.49
C THR A 51 -16.31 11.59 -6.16
N LYS A 52 -16.42 12.06 -7.41
CA LYS A 52 -17.57 11.77 -8.29
C LYS A 52 -17.75 10.26 -8.48
N LEU A 53 -16.65 9.52 -8.63
CA LEU A 53 -16.67 8.06 -8.74
C LEU A 53 -17.21 7.40 -7.48
N GLY A 54 -16.74 7.81 -6.31
CA GLY A 54 -17.23 7.29 -5.04
C GLY A 54 -18.74 7.52 -4.86
N ARG A 55 -19.27 8.67 -5.30
CA ARG A 55 -20.71 8.94 -5.27
C ARG A 55 -21.48 7.99 -6.19
N LEU A 56 -21.03 7.80 -7.43
CA LEU A 56 -21.66 6.86 -8.37
C LEU A 56 -21.67 5.42 -7.88
N VAL A 57 -20.59 4.98 -7.24
CA VAL A 57 -20.49 3.63 -6.64
C VAL A 57 -21.41 3.51 -5.44
N LYS A 58 -21.42 4.51 -4.55
CA LYS A 58 -22.31 4.52 -3.38
C LYS A 58 -23.79 4.60 -3.75
N GLU A 59 -24.12 5.29 -4.83
CA GLU A 59 -25.47 5.34 -5.41
C GLU A 59 -25.87 4.05 -6.14
N GLY A 60 -24.95 3.09 -6.31
CA GLY A 60 -25.22 1.82 -6.99
C GLY A 60 -25.31 1.92 -8.52
N LYS A 61 -24.92 3.05 -9.12
CA LYS A 61 -24.90 3.23 -10.59
C LYS A 61 -23.77 2.43 -11.25
N ILE A 62 -22.67 2.23 -10.51
CA ILE A 62 -21.57 1.37 -10.91
C ILE A 62 -21.64 0.12 -10.05
N THR A 63 -22.01 -0.99 -10.66
CA THR A 63 -22.20 -2.28 -9.97
C THR A 63 -20.97 -3.17 -10.07
N SER A 64 -20.10 -2.96 -11.07
CA SER A 64 -18.93 -3.80 -11.30
C SER A 64 -17.63 -3.00 -11.46
N LEU A 65 -16.54 -3.60 -11.00
CA LEU A 65 -15.19 -3.05 -11.18
C LEU A 65 -14.78 -3.00 -12.65
N GLU A 66 -15.33 -3.88 -13.48
CA GLU A 66 -15.08 -3.93 -14.93
C GLU A 66 -15.50 -2.64 -15.63
N GLN A 67 -16.61 -2.02 -15.22
CA GLN A 67 -17.04 -0.73 -15.76
C GLN A 67 -16.01 0.37 -15.51
N ILE A 68 -15.37 0.37 -14.34
CA ILE A 68 -14.32 1.32 -13.99
C ILE A 68 -13.11 1.13 -14.91
N TYR A 69 -12.74 -0.12 -15.20
CA TYR A 69 -11.64 -0.45 -16.10
C TYR A 69 -11.93 -0.09 -17.56
N LEU A 70 -13.16 -0.34 -18.05
CA LEU A 70 -13.57 0.00 -19.41
C LEU A 70 -13.44 1.50 -19.68
N HIS A 71 -13.83 2.33 -18.72
CA HIS A 71 -13.74 3.79 -18.82
C HIS A 71 -12.38 4.36 -18.37
N SER A 72 -11.43 3.49 -17.99
CA SER A 72 -10.09 3.87 -17.53
C SER A 72 -10.11 4.95 -16.43
N LEU A 73 -11.07 4.85 -15.52
CA LEU A 73 -11.29 5.84 -14.47
C LEU A 73 -10.31 5.62 -13.31
N PRO A 74 -9.58 6.65 -12.85
CA PRO A 74 -8.60 6.49 -11.78
C PRO A 74 -9.28 6.33 -10.42
N VAL A 75 -9.01 5.22 -9.74
CA VAL A 75 -9.48 4.97 -8.37
C VAL A 75 -8.58 5.70 -7.37
N LYS A 76 -9.17 6.60 -6.57
CA LYS A 76 -8.46 7.38 -5.54
C LYS A 76 -8.90 7.06 -4.11
N GLU A 77 -10.00 6.33 -3.95
CA GLU A 77 -10.57 5.93 -2.67
C GLU A 77 -10.55 4.40 -2.59
N HIS A 78 -9.97 3.83 -1.53
CA HIS A 78 -9.89 2.37 -1.39
C HIS A 78 -11.26 1.76 -1.07
N GLN A 79 -12.14 2.55 -0.47
CA GLN A 79 -13.48 2.15 -0.09
C GLN A 79 -14.33 1.75 -1.31
N ILE A 80 -14.06 2.33 -2.49
CA ILE A 80 -14.70 1.92 -3.76
C ILE A 80 -14.50 0.42 -3.99
N ILE A 81 -13.28 -0.05 -3.78
CA ILE A 81 -12.90 -1.45 -4.00
C ILE A 81 -13.43 -2.33 -2.88
N ASP A 82 -13.48 -1.82 -1.65
CA ASP A 82 -14.10 -2.52 -0.53
C ASP A 82 -15.62 -2.70 -0.74
N THR A 83 -16.32 -1.72 -1.31
CA THR A 83 -17.75 -1.88 -1.63
C THR A 83 -18.02 -2.82 -2.79
N LEU A 84 -17.13 -2.85 -3.79
CA LEU A 84 -17.32 -3.67 -4.99
C LEU A 84 -16.85 -5.12 -4.82
N LEU A 85 -15.81 -5.36 -4.01
CA LEU A 85 -15.13 -6.66 -3.87
C LEU A 85 -15.00 -7.14 -2.41
N GLY A 86 -15.65 -6.47 -1.45
CA GLY A 86 -15.41 -6.61 -0.01
C GLY A 86 -15.52 -8.02 0.57
N GLY A 87 -16.28 -8.93 -0.05
CA GLY A 87 -16.39 -10.31 0.41
C GLY A 87 -15.23 -11.24 0.03
N GLY A 88 -14.38 -10.85 -0.93
CA GLY A 88 -13.40 -11.74 -1.55
C GLY A 88 -11.94 -11.30 -1.46
N LEU A 89 -11.66 -10.08 -0.98
CA LEU A 89 -10.31 -9.53 -0.94
C LEU A 89 -9.49 -10.16 0.19
N LYS A 90 -8.40 -10.83 -0.20
CA LYS A 90 -7.38 -11.32 0.72
C LYS A 90 -6.12 -10.46 0.58
N ASP A 91 -5.51 -10.11 1.70
CA ASP A 91 -4.23 -9.42 1.75
C ASP A 91 -3.13 -10.35 2.28
N GLU A 92 -1.93 -10.21 1.72
CA GLU A 92 -0.75 -10.92 2.22
C GLU A 92 0.48 -10.02 2.22
N VAL A 93 1.16 -9.99 3.37
CA VAL A 93 2.42 -9.27 3.54
C VAL A 93 3.56 -10.13 2.98
N MET A 94 4.20 -9.64 1.91
CA MET A 94 5.29 -10.36 1.24
C MET A 94 6.61 -10.23 2.00
N LYS A 95 7.00 -8.98 2.29
CA LYS A 95 8.26 -8.65 2.95
C LYS A 95 8.17 -7.30 3.65
N ILE A 96 8.81 -7.21 4.80
CA ILE A 96 9.12 -5.96 5.49
C ILE A 96 10.63 -5.74 5.37
N MET A 97 11.04 -4.55 4.94
CA MET A 97 12.45 -4.18 4.81
C MET A 97 12.73 -2.94 5.67
N PRO A 98 13.70 -2.97 6.59
CA PRO A 98 14.20 -1.75 7.22
C PRO A 98 14.98 -0.94 6.19
N VAL A 99 14.68 0.35 6.09
CA VAL A 99 15.41 1.32 5.27
C VAL A 99 15.90 2.44 6.18
N GLN A 100 17.17 2.80 6.05
CA GLN A 100 17.83 3.74 6.95
C GLN A 100 18.34 4.94 6.17
N LYS A 101 18.17 6.14 6.73
CA LYS A 101 18.79 7.37 6.22
C LYS A 101 19.72 7.91 7.29
N GLN A 102 20.99 8.12 6.93
CA GLN A 102 21.96 8.75 7.82
C GLN A 102 21.64 10.25 7.96
N THR A 103 21.63 10.73 9.20
CA THR A 103 21.47 12.14 9.54
C THR A 103 22.63 12.60 10.42
N ARG A 104 22.75 13.92 10.65
CA ARG A 104 23.76 14.47 11.57
C ARG A 104 23.60 13.94 13.01
N ALA A 105 22.38 13.58 13.40
CA ALA A 105 22.04 13.01 14.71
C ALA A 105 21.90 11.48 14.68
N GLY A 106 22.64 10.79 13.81
CA GLY A 106 22.63 9.33 13.69
C GLY A 106 21.68 8.78 12.62
N GLN A 107 21.42 7.47 12.69
CA GLN A 107 20.60 6.75 11.72
C GLN A 107 19.10 6.93 12.00
N ARG A 108 18.35 7.39 10.99
CA ARG A 108 16.88 7.41 11.04
C ARG A 108 16.32 6.24 10.25
N THR A 109 15.78 5.26 10.98
CA THR A 109 15.20 4.05 10.39
C THR A 109 13.71 4.24 10.05
N ARG A 110 13.27 3.55 9.00
CA ARG A 110 11.88 3.40 8.59
C ARG A 110 11.67 1.97 8.10
N PHE A 111 10.43 1.53 8.03
CA PHE A 111 10.06 0.21 7.51
C PHE A 111 9.31 0.37 6.20
N LYS A 112 9.78 -0.34 5.17
CA LYS A 112 9.12 -0.49 3.88
C LYS A 112 8.37 -1.82 3.86
N ALA A 113 7.05 -1.76 3.73
CA ALA A 113 6.20 -2.94 3.62
C ALA A 113 5.79 -3.15 2.16
N PHE A 114 5.84 -4.41 1.72
CA PHE A 114 5.31 -4.88 0.45
C PHE A 114 4.10 -5.78 0.74
N VAL A 115 2.93 -5.39 0.26
CA VAL A 115 1.67 -6.11 0.46
C VAL A 115 1.02 -6.35 -0.88
N VAL A 116 0.50 -7.55 -1.08
CA VAL A 116 -0.31 -7.91 -2.25
C VAL A 116 -1.74 -8.11 -1.78
N VAL A 117 -2.69 -7.64 -2.56
CA VAL A 117 -4.12 -7.80 -2.33
C VAL A 117 -4.73 -8.44 -3.57
N GLY A 118 -5.64 -9.39 -3.41
CA GLY A 118 -6.35 -9.97 -4.54
C GLY A 118 -7.49 -10.90 -4.14
N ASP A 119 -8.33 -11.23 -5.11
CA ASP A 119 -9.58 -11.98 -4.93
C ASP A 119 -9.53 -13.40 -5.50
N THR A 120 -8.35 -13.90 -5.88
CA THR A 120 -8.13 -15.21 -6.54
C THR A 120 -8.94 -15.40 -7.83
N ASN A 121 -9.61 -14.35 -8.33
CA ASN A 121 -10.54 -14.38 -9.44
C ASN A 121 -10.13 -13.43 -10.56
N GLY A 122 -8.84 -13.07 -10.61
CA GLY A 122 -8.30 -12.21 -11.66
C GLY A 122 -8.12 -10.76 -11.23
N HIS A 123 -8.18 -10.42 -9.96
CA HIS A 123 -7.80 -9.09 -9.49
C HIS A 123 -6.57 -9.16 -8.59
N VAL A 124 -5.55 -8.36 -8.92
CA VAL A 124 -4.32 -8.26 -8.12
C VAL A 124 -3.89 -6.80 -7.99
N GLY A 125 -3.60 -6.39 -6.77
CA GLY A 125 -3.04 -5.09 -6.43
C GLY A 125 -1.72 -5.24 -5.67
N LEU A 126 -0.84 -4.25 -5.84
CA LEU A 126 0.45 -4.16 -5.15
C LEU A 126 0.56 -2.86 -4.38
N GLY A 127 0.82 -2.98 -3.09
CA GLY A 127 1.04 -1.87 -2.19
C GLY A 127 2.49 -1.82 -1.72
N VAL A 128 3.11 -0.65 -1.85
CA VAL A 128 4.42 -0.37 -1.26
C VAL A 128 4.33 0.90 -0.44
N LYS A 129 4.54 0.79 0.87
CA LYS A 129 4.52 1.94 1.77
C LYS A 129 5.72 1.93 2.70
N CYS A 130 6.25 3.13 2.97
CA CYS A 130 7.27 3.35 3.97
C CYS A 130 6.70 4.17 5.14
N ALA A 131 6.86 3.70 6.37
CA ALA A 131 6.47 4.43 7.58
C ALA A 131 7.51 4.27 8.70
N LYS A 132 7.36 5.01 9.80
CA LYS A 132 8.23 4.88 10.99
C LYS A 132 7.95 3.58 11.76
N GLU A 133 6.69 3.18 11.80
CA GLU A 133 6.24 1.97 12.49
C GLU A 133 5.83 0.90 11.48
N VAL A 134 5.96 -0.37 11.87
CA VAL A 134 5.64 -1.51 11.01
C VAL A 134 4.13 -1.59 10.75
N ALA A 135 3.30 -1.45 11.79
CA ALA A 135 1.85 -1.57 11.67
C ALA A 135 1.25 -0.50 10.74
N THR A 136 1.71 0.75 10.84
CA THR A 136 1.27 1.84 9.97
C THR A 136 1.74 1.66 8.53
N ALA A 137 2.94 1.11 8.32
CA ALA A 137 3.42 0.74 6.98
C ALA A 137 2.53 -0.33 6.33
N ILE A 138 2.15 -1.37 7.08
CA ILE A 138 1.29 -2.46 6.57
C ILE A 138 -0.10 -1.93 6.22
N ARG A 139 -0.77 -1.23 7.14
CA ARG A 139 -2.10 -0.65 6.88
C ARG A 139 -2.10 0.30 5.67
N GLY A 140 -1.09 1.17 5.59
CA GLY A 140 -0.92 2.06 4.44
C GLY A 140 -0.61 1.33 3.14
N ALA A 141 0.12 0.21 3.20
CA ALA A 141 0.39 -0.62 2.03
C ALA A 141 -0.88 -1.36 1.56
N ILE A 142 -1.72 -1.86 2.46
CA ILE A 142 -3.02 -2.47 2.11
C ILE A 142 -3.90 -1.45 1.36
N ILE A 143 -3.99 -0.22 1.86
CA ILE A 143 -4.77 0.85 1.22
C ILE A 143 -4.23 1.14 -0.19
N LEU A 144 -2.90 1.27 -0.35
CA LEU A 144 -2.28 1.48 -1.65
C LEU A 144 -2.48 0.30 -2.60
N ALA A 145 -2.43 -0.93 -2.09
CA ALA A 145 -2.66 -2.14 -2.88
C ALA A 145 -4.08 -2.18 -3.42
N LYS A 146 -5.07 -1.78 -2.62
CA LYS A 146 -6.46 -1.62 -3.08
C LYS A 146 -6.52 -0.60 -4.22
N LEU A 147 -5.97 0.59 -4.06
CA LEU A 147 -5.99 1.62 -5.13
C LEU A 147 -5.34 1.14 -6.44
N SER A 148 -4.37 0.24 -6.38
CA SER A 148 -3.63 -0.28 -7.53
C SER A 148 -4.09 -1.66 -8.01
N VAL A 149 -5.35 -2.06 -7.75
CA VAL A 149 -5.89 -3.33 -8.25
C VAL A 149 -6.03 -3.29 -9.77
N ILE A 150 -5.43 -4.28 -10.42
CA ILE A 150 -5.40 -4.44 -11.87
C ILE A 150 -6.07 -5.78 -12.23
N PRO A 151 -6.88 -5.84 -13.30
CA PRO A 151 -7.45 -7.09 -13.76
C PRO A 151 -6.39 -7.94 -14.49
N VAL A 152 -6.43 -9.24 -14.25
CA VAL A 152 -5.56 -10.26 -14.85
C VAL A 152 -6.40 -11.12 -15.78
N ARG A 153 -6.00 -11.15 -17.05
CA ARG A 153 -6.66 -11.99 -18.05
C ARG A 153 -6.12 -13.41 -17.98
N ARG A 154 -7.02 -14.36 -17.74
CA ARG A 154 -6.76 -15.80 -17.84
C ARG A 154 -7.10 -16.31 -19.24
N GLY A 155 -6.49 -17.40 -19.64
CA GLY A 155 -6.62 -18.01 -20.96
C GLY A 155 -6.42 -19.51 -20.95
N TYR A 156 -6.15 -20.03 -22.14
CA TYR A 156 -6.04 -21.45 -22.45
C TYR A 156 -4.69 -21.71 -23.10
N TRP A 157 -4.12 -22.90 -22.88
CA TRP A 157 -2.87 -23.32 -23.52
C TRP A 157 -3.07 -23.77 -24.97
N GLY A 158 -4.23 -24.36 -25.28
CA GLY A 158 -4.59 -24.85 -26.62
C GLY A 158 -6.11 -24.87 -26.80
N ASN A 159 -6.75 -26.00 -26.48
CA ASN A 159 -8.21 -26.13 -26.60
C ASN A 159 -8.95 -25.29 -25.55
N LYS A 160 -10.04 -24.64 -25.97
CA LYS A 160 -10.93 -23.85 -25.11
C LYS A 160 -11.87 -24.75 -24.30
N ILE A 161 -11.30 -25.63 -23.47
CA ILE A 161 -12.07 -26.59 -22.68
C ILE A 161 -12.07 -26.12 -21.21
N GLY A 162 -13.27 -25.81 -20.71
CA GLY A 162 -13.51 -25.44 -19.32
C GLY A 162 -13.14 -24.00 -18.95
N LYS A 163 -12.86 -23.79 -17.66
CA LYS A 163 -12.47 -22.49 -17.12
C LYS A 163 -11.05 -22.11 -17.56
N PRO A 164 -10.77 -20.81 -17.77
CA PRO A 164 -9.43 -20.35 -18.11
C PRO A 164 -8.50 -20.53 -16.91
N HIS A 165 -7.42 -21.28 -17.09
CA HIS A 165 -6.52 -21.74 -16.02
C HIS A 165 -5.09 -21.18 -16.15
N THR A 166 -4.66 -20.80 -17.36
CA THR A 166 -3.28 -20.38 -17.64
C THR A 166 -3.21 -18.96 -18.23
N VAL A 167 -2.01 -18.48 -18.52
CA VAL A 167 -1.78 -17.21 -19.23
C VAL A 167 -2.08 -17.41 -20.72
N PRO A 168 -2.78 -16.52 -21.43
CA PRO A 168 -3.12 -16.75 -22.84
C PRO A 168 -1.94 -16.65 -23.83
N CYS A 169 -0.80 -16.05 -23.48
CA CYS A 169 0.39 -15.95 -24.33
C CYS A 169 1.67 -15.90 -23.50
N LYS A 170 2.83 -16.03 -24.17
CA LYS A 170 4.13 -15.90 -23.50
C LYS A 170 4.40 -14.43 -23.18
N ILE A 171 4.57 -14.11 -21.90
CA ILE A 171 4.70 -12.73 -21.43
C ILE A 171 6.05 -12.54 -20.73
N THR A 172 6.74 -11.43 -20.99
CA THR A 172 8.05 -11.09 -20.38
C THR A 172 8.00 -9.75 -19.65
N GLY A 173 8.15 -9.72 -18.33
CA GLY A 173 8.18 -8.51 -17.51
C GLY A 173 9.59 -8.08 -17.16
N LYS A 174 9.81 -6.78 -16.96
CA LYS A 174 11.10 -6.21 -16.56
C LYS A 174 10.92 -5.12 -15.50
N CYS A 175 11.78 -5.11 -14.48
CA CYS A 175 11.92 -4.04 -13.50
C CYS A 175 13.38 -4.04 -13.04
N GLY A 176 14.11 -2.95 -13.29
CA GLY A 176 15.55 -2.91 -13.14
C GLY A 176 16.25 -3.96 -14.00
N SER A 177 17.14 -4.76 -13.38
CA SER A 177 17.86 -5.85 -14.04
C SER A 177 17.12 -7.19 -14.04
N VAL A 178 15.96 -7.28 -13.37
CA VAL A 178 15.20 -8.52 -13.22
C VAL A 178 14.19 -8.63 -14.35
N THR A 179 14.20 -9.79 -15.02
CA THR A 179 13.19 -10.17 -16.01
C THR A 179 12.48 -11.45 -15.59
N VAL A 180 11.15 -11.49 -15.75
CA VAL A 180 10.33 -12.68 -15.48
C VAL A 180 9.53 -13.00 -16.71
N ARG A 181 9.68 -14.22 -17.22
CA ARG A 181 8.92 -14.75 -18.34
C ARG A 181 7.87 -15.72 -17.81
N MET A 182 6.64 -15.55 -18.24
CA MET A 182 5.53 -16.46 -18.05
C MET A 182 5.29 -17.21 -19.36
N VAL A 183 5.21 -18.53 -19.26
CA VAL A 183 4.94 -19.42 -20.38
C VAL A 183 3.69 -20.22 -20.03
N PRO A 184 2.72 -20.29 -20.94
CA PRO A 184 1.48 -21.00 -20.68
C PRO A 184 1.77 -22.50 -20.52
N ALA A 185 1.05 -23.13 -19.61
CA ALA A 185 1.26 -24.52 -19.21
C ALA A 185 -0.02 -25.34 -19.42
N PRO A 186 0.09 -26.66 -19.66
CA PRO A 186 -1.05 -27.56 -19.71
C PRO A 186 -1.73 -27.65 -18.34
N ARG A 187 -2.99 -28.13 -18.34
CA ARG A 187 -3.77 -28.29 -17.10
C ARG A 187 -3.12 -29.28 -16.15
N GLY A 188 -3.05 -28.92 -14.87
CA GLY A 188 -2.48 -29.77 -13.82
C GLY A 188 -0.95 -29.67 -13.68
N ALA A 189 -0.30 -28.79 -14.43
CA ALA A 189 1.12 -28.48 -14.24
C ALA A 189 1.38 -27.73 -12.92
N GLY A 190 0.38 -27.00 -12.42
CA GLY A 190 0.48 -26.13 -11.26
C GLY A 190 1.35 -24.90 -11.51
N ILE A 191 1.53 -24.13 -10.44
CA ILE A 191 2.35 -22.91 -10.47
C ILE A 191 3.82 -23.27 -10.21
N VAL A 192 4.61 -23.36 -11.29
CA VAL A 192 6.05 -23.56 -11.22
C VAL A 192 6.74 -22.21 -11.16
N ALA A 193 6.88 -21.69 -9.94
CA ALA A 193 7.49 -20.40 -9.67
C ALA A 193 8.19 -20.33 -8.31
N ALA A 194 9.11 -19.38 -8.16
CA ALA A 194 9.69 -19.04 -6.87
C ALA A 194 8.61 -18.55 -5.88
N ARG A 195 8.90 -18.60 -4.56
CA ARG A 195 7.93 -18.31 -3.50
C ARG A 195 7.15 -17.00 -3.68
N VAL A 196 7.80 -15.95 -4.16
CA VAL A 196 7.21 -14.62 -4.31
C VAL A 196 6.23 -14.53 -5.49
N PRO A 197 6.64 -14.78 -6.76
CA PRO A 197 5.73 -14.76 -7.90
C PRO A 197 4.64 -15.83 -7.76
N LYS A 198 4.91 -16.95 -7.09
CA LYS A 198 3.90 -17.98 -6.81
C LYS A 198 2.70 -17.41 -6.07
N LYS A 199 2.92 -16.62 -5.01
CA LYS A 199 1.82 -15.99 -4.25
C LYS A 199 1.06 -14.96 -5.09
N VAL A 200 1.77 -14.14 -5.87
CA VAL A 200 1.15 -13.17 -6.78
C VAL A 200 0.24 -13.86 -7.81
N LEU A 201 0.70 -14.99 -8.38
CA LEU A 201 -0.06 -15.78 -9.35
C LEU A 201 -1.28 -16.48 -8.71
N GLN A 202 -1.17 -16.88 -7.45
CA GLN A 202 -2.31 -17.40 -6.68
C GLN A 202 -3.40 -16.33 -6.49
N PHE A 203 -3.02 -15.11 -6.10
CA PHE A 203 -3.98 -14.00 -6.02
C PHE A 203 -4.59 -13.63 -7.37
N ALA A 204 -3.84 -13.82 -8.46
CA ALA A 204 -4.36 -13.65 -9.82
C ALA A 204 -5.35 -14.74 -10.25
N GLY A 205 -5.45 -15.85 -9.51
CA GLY A 205 -6.31 -16.97 -9.90
C GLY A 205 -5.78 -17.78 -11.08
N ILE A 206 -4.46 -17.76 -11.31
CA ILE A 206 -3.79 -18.59 -12.31
C ILE A 206 -3.40 -19.91 -11.64
N GLU A 207 -3.85 -21.02 -12.21
CA GLU A 207 -3.59 -22.37 -11.68
C GLU A 207 -2.31 -22.96 -12.26
N ASP A 208 -2.09 -22.79 -13.57
CA ASP A 208 -1.00 -23.43 -14.29
C ASP A 208 -0.15 -22.41 -15.04
N VAL A 209 1.14 -22.32 -14.71
CA VAL A 209 2.10 -21.47 -15.44
C VAL A 209 3.53 -21.89 -15.17
N PHE A 210 4.34 -21.92 -16.23
CA PHE A 210 5.79 -22.00 -16.12
C PHE A 210 6.38 -20.61 -16.03
N THR A 211 7.23 -20.38 -15.05
CA THR A 211 7.95 -19.11 -14.93
C THR A 211 9.45 -19.31 -15.08
N SER A 212 10.10 -18.38 -15.77
CA SER A 212 11.56 -18.29 -15.74
C SER A 212 11.98 -16.87 -15.38
N SER A 213 12.89 -16.75 -14.43
CA SER A 213 13.41 -15.46 -13.96
C SER A 213 14.89 -15.33 -14.28
N ARG A 214 15.30 -14.20 -14.82
CA ARG A 214 16.71 -13.86 -15.12
C ARG A 214 17.08 -12.53 -14.47
N GLY A 215 18.35 -12.37 -14.10
CA GLY A 215 18.86 -11.18 -13.41
C GLY A 215 18.94 -11.35 -11.89
N SER A 216 19.02 -10.23 -11.15
CA SER A 216 19.24 -10.25 -9.69
C SER A 216 17.97 -10.47 -8.88
N THR A 217 17.52 -11.73 -8.83
CA THR A 217 16.29 -12.16 -8.12
C THR A 217 16.37 -12.06 -6.59
N LYS A 218 17.58 -11.84 -6.02
CA LYS A 218 17.77 -11.59 -4.58
C LYS A 218 17.04 -10.33 -4.11
N THR A 219 16.84 -9.35 -5.00
CA THR A 219 16.13 -8.10 -4.68
C THR A 219 14.62 -8.30 -4.72
N LEU A 220 14.04 -8.71 -3.58
CA LEU A 220 12.61 -9.02 -3.47
C LEU A 220 11.68 -7.87 -3.87
N GLY A 221 12.06 -6.61 -3.59
CA GLY A 221 11.25 -5.45 -3.99
C GLY A 221 11.05 -5.34 -5.51
N ASN A 222 12.12 -5.54 -6.28
CA ASN A 222 12.05 -5.52 -7.74
C ASN A 222 11.31 -6.76 -8.25
N PHE A 223 11.56 -7.93 -7.66
CA PHE A 223 10.93 -9.17 -8.07
C PHE A 223 9.41 -9.18 -7.90
N VAL A 224 8.89 -8.62 -6.79
CA VAL A 224 7.45 -8.42 -6.59
C VAL A 224 6.89 -7.45 -7.63
N LYS A 225 7.57 -6.32 -7.87
CA LYS A 225 7.18 -5.35 -8.90
C LYS A 225 7.08 -6.01 -10.27
N VAL A 226 8.12 -6.73 -10.73
CA VAL A 226 8.09 -7.43 -12.04
C VAL A 226 6.89 -8.35 -12.16
N SER A 227 6.60 -9.11 -11.10
CA SER A 227 5.51 -10.09 -11.09
C SER A 227 4.18 -9.40 -11.36
N VAL A 228 3.90 -8.27 -10.70
CA VAL A 228 2.63 -7.55 -10.86
C VAL A 228 2.62 -6.72 -12.15
N SER A 229 3.72 -6.02 -12.47
CA SER A 229 3.83 -5.12 -13.63
C SER A 229 3.67 -5.81 -14.98
N ARG A 230 3.72 -7.14 -15.05
CA ARG A 230 3.58 -7.85 -16.32
C ARG A 230 2.64 -9.06 -16.29
N CYS A 231 2.38 -9.68 -15.13
CA CYS A 231 1.27 -10.63 -15.02
C CYS A 231 -0.08 -10.00 -15.44
N THR A 232 -0.16 -8.67 -15.37
CA THR A 232 -1.32 -7.84 -15.73
C THR A 232 -1.30 -7.28 -17.16
N ILE A 233 -0.18 -7.36 -17.89
CA ILE A 233 -0.09 -6.73 -19.21
C ILE A 233 -0.48 -7.72 -20.31
N TYR A 234 -1.79 -7.86 -20.50
CA TYR A 234 -2.33 -7.75 -21.86
C TYR A 234 -2.37 -6.27 -22.20
N ARG A 235 -1.29 -5.77 -22.77
CA ARG A 235 -1.38 -4.54 -23.56
C ARG A 235 -2.26 -4.90 -24.77
N SER A 236 -3.51 -4.49 -24.72
CA SER A 236 -4.11 -3.69 -25.80
C SER A 236 -4.02 -4.22 -27.23
N TYR A 237 -4.18 -5.52 -27.47
CA TYR A 237 -4.52 -6.04 -28.80
C TYR A 237 -5.42 -7.27 -28.57
N VAL A 238 -6.72 -7.17 -28.30
CA VAL A 238 -7.79 -6.67 -29.17
C VAL A 238 -8.94 -6.21 -28.28
N PHE A 239 -8.99 -4.93 -27.92
CA PHE A 239 -10.26 -4.29 -27.57
C PHE A 239 -10.21 -2.89 -28.18
N ASN A 240 -10.90 -2.76 -29.30
CA ASN A 240 -11.11 -1.56 -30.12
C ASN A 240 -9.99 -1.10 -31.08
N LYS A 241 -10.00 -1.67 -32.30
CA LYS A 241 -9.27 -1.15 -33.47
C LYS A 241 -10.09 -0.09 -34.23
N ARG A 242 -10.88 0.76 -33.55
CA ARG A 242 -11.83 1.68 -34.20
C ARG A 242 -11.60 3.19 -34.01
N ASP A 243 -10.66 3.63 -33.17
CA ASP A 243 -10.40 5.08 -33.01
C ASP A 243 -8.92 5.42 -33.18
N ARG A 244 -8.41 5.25 -34.41
CA ARG A 244 -7.08 5.76 -34.82
C ARG A 244 -7.12 7.23 -35.28
N GLY A 245 -8.14 8.00 -34.88
CA GLY A 245 -8.41 9.33 -35.45
C GLY A 245 -8.49 10.51 -34.47
N ARG A 246 -8.40 10.32 -33.15
CA ARG A 246 -8.39 11.45 -32.19
C ARG A 246 -7.33 11.23 -31.13
N GLY A 247 -6.50 12.24 -30.90
CA GLY A 247 -5.32 12.24 -30.04
C GLY A 247 -5.61 11.95 -28.56
N GLY A 248 -5.98 10.70 -28.26
CA GLY A 248 -6.10 10.20 -26.91
C GLY A 248 -4.71 9.95 -26.32
N PHE A 249 -4.35 10.79 -25.36
CA PHE A 249 -3.22 10.59 -24.46
C PHE A 249 -3.18 9.13 -24.03
N CYS A 250 -2.17 8.42 -24.53
CA CYS A 250 -1.99 7.01 -24.30
C CYS A 250 -1.88 6.82 -22.78
N LEU A 251 -2.83 6.08 -22.18
CA LEU A 251 -2.86 5.69 -20.76
C LEU A 251 -1.53 5.02 -20.31
N LEU A 252 -0.69 4.67 -21.28
CA LEU A 252 0.72 4.35 -21.14
C LEU A 252 1.50 5.32 -20.25
N ALA A 253 1.22 6.62 -20.35
CA ALA A 253 1.91 7.63 -19.56
C ALA A 253 1.46 7.59 -18.10
N ILE A 254 0.20 7.25 -17.80
CA ILE A 254 -0.34 7.35 -16.44
C ILE A 254 0.03 6.13 -15.60
N VAL A 255 -0.01 4.92 -16.15
CA VAL A 255 0.42 3.71 -15.42
C VAL A 255 1.94 3.58 -15.41
N GLY A 256 2.63 4.04 -16.46
CA GLY A 256 4.09 4.17 -16.48
C GLY A 256 4.59 5.14 -15.40
N CYS A 257 4.07 6.38 -15.38
CA CYS A 257 4.45 7.35 -14.33
C CYS A 257 4.08 6.88 -12.92
N ALA A 258 2.90 6.29 -12.70
CA ALA A 258 2.52 5.85 -11.35
C ALA A 258 3.38 4.70 -10.79
N PHE A 259 4.01 3.88 -11.64
CA PHE A 259 4.92 2.81 -11.21
C PHE A 259 6.39 3.26 -11.15
N ASP A 260 6.79 4.22 -12.01
CA ASP A 260 8.14 4.82 -12.04
C ASP A 260 8.34 5.92 -10.97
N ASP A 261 7.28 6.55 -10.45
CA ASP A 261 7.37 7.54 -9.36
C ASP A 261 7.66 6.92 -7.98
N VAL A 262 7.65 5.59 -7.87
CA VAL A 262 8.29 4.87 -6.75
C VAL A 262 9.75 4.63 -7.10
N LYS A 263 10.49 5.74 -7.33
CA LYS A 263 11.94 5.77 -7.50
C LYS A 263 12.63 5.03 -6.34
N CYS A 264 13.67 4.29 -6.69
CA CYS A 264 14.66 3.73 -5.76
C CYS A 264 15.13 4.76 -4.74
#